data_AF-A0A660VDQ0-F1
#
_entry.id   AF-A0A660VDQ0-F1
#
_cell.length_a   1.000
_cell.length_b   1.000
_cell.length_c   1.000
_cell.angle_alpha   90.00
_cell.angle_beta   90.00
_cell.angle_gamma   90.00
#
_symmetry.space_group_name_H-M   'P 1'
#
loop_
_entity.id
_entity.type
_entity.pdbx_description
1 polymer ?
#
loop_
_entity_poly.entity_id
_entity_poly.type
_entity_poly.pdbx_seq_one_letter_code
_entity_poly.pdbx_strand_id
1 'polypeptide(L)'
;IDYIARVEKERKGALLMGNDWADAIKALKKISGGKEWYRAEAWRKWLNAMKETGRKVGSGSMTAADLDLPKAPRFIGESKVISRHIVFVLDTSGSMLEKEKLTGKEADEFRRGAEAVVRKLRTEAVKEEKGKKRQMKHAETGKPIIVTRLERAKFHLIKMILCMDKGCTFNIIAYDITVRPWKKKLMAATERNKRAAVKWVKRLTAQGMTHTDEAMELAWTFVKQGCDTIYLISDGWPTHTGDPRKDGELLEEKILKFFRKANFLKKVKVHTIGFKGAHKSFMRKLAKENGGKFTFVE
;
A
#
# COMPACT_ATOMS: atom_id res chain seq x y z
N ILE A 1 -15.08 -13.43 15.96
CA ILE A 1 -14.63 -12.06 16.36
C ILE A 1 -13.56 -12.13 17.44
N ASP A 2 -13.74 -12.94 18.48
CA ASP A 2 -12.73 -13.10 19.54
C ASP A 2 -11.39 -13.67 19.05
N TYR A 3 -11.41 -14.51 18.01
CA TYR A 3 -10.20 -14.89 17.29
C TYR A 3 -9.41 -13.68 16.77
N ILE A 4 -10.09 -12.71 16.15
CA ILE A 4 -9.47 -11.47 15.65
C ILE A 4 -8.93 -10.64 16.81
N ALA A 5 -9.65 -10.55 17.93
CA ALA A 5 -9.23 -9.79 19.11
C ALA A 5 -8.01 -10.42 19.81
N ARG A 6 -8.01 -11.74 19.93
CA ARG A 6 -6.89 -12.53 20.47
C ARG A 6 -5.65 -12.31 19.60
N VAL A 7 -5.82 -12.47 18.30
CA VAL A 7 -4.78 -12.23 17.31
C VAL A 7 -4.27 -10.78 17.37
N GLU A 8 -5.12 -9.77 17.54
CA GLU A 8 -4.69 -8.37 17.75
C GLU A 8 -3.88 -8.15 19.03
N LYS A 9 -4.25 -8.83 20.12
CA LYS A 9 -3.61 -8.71 21.43
C LYS A 9 -2.26 -9.45 21.47
N GLU A 10 -2.18 -10.63 20.84
CA GLU A 10 -0.98 -11.46 20.73
C GLU A 10 0.06 -10.87 19.76
N ARG A 11 -0.39 -10.12 18.73
CA ARG A 11 0.45 -9.48 17.69
C ARG A 11 1.35 -8.32 18.16
N LYS A 12 1.64 -8.18 19.47
CA LYS A 12 2.57 -7.17 20.04
C LYS A 12 4.07 -7.41 19.75
N GLY A 13 4.45 -8.22 18.76
CA GLY A 13 5.86 -8.32 18.39
C GLY A 13 6.37 -9.53 17.61
N ALA A 14 5.56 -10.53 17.25
CA ALA A 14 6.09 -11.70 16.56
C ALA A 14 5.21 -12.20 15.41
N LEU A 15 5.91 -12.40 14.29
CA LEU A 15 5.63 -13.32 13.18
C LEU A 15 4.80 -14.56 13.59
N LEU A 16 3.71 -14.87 12.88
CA LEU A 16 3.58 -16.05 12.00
C LEU A 16 2.13 -16.47 11.69
N MET A 17 1.97 -16.86 10.41
CA MET A 17 1.03 -17.84 9.83
C MET A 17 -0.48 -17.62 9.86
N GLY A 18 -1.09 -17.89 8.70
CA GLY A 18 -2.48 -18.35 8.60
C GLY A 18 -3.33 -17.56 7.62
N ASN A 19 -3.76 -18.24 6.54
CA ASN A 19 -4.93 -17.83 5.76
C ASN A 19 -6.15 -17.56 6.69
N ASP A 20 -6.18 -18.18 7.88
CA ASP A 20 -7.24 -18.12 8.88
C ASP A 20 -7.68 -16.72 9.33
N TRP A 21 -6.78 -15.74 9.45
CA TRP A 21 -7.22 -14.37 9.78
C TRP A 21 -7.91 -13.70 8.59
N ALA A 22 -7.33 -13.83 7.39
CA ALA A 22 -7.93 -13.31 6.17
C ALA A 22 -9.25 -14.03 5.83
N ASP A 23 -9.31 -15.33 6.09
CA ASP A 23 -10.50 -16.16 5.94
C ASP A 23 -11.55 -15.83 6.99
N ALA A 24 -11.15 -15.52 8.24
CA ALA A 24 -12.07 -14.99 9.25
C ALA A 24 -12.67 -13.63 8.82
N ILE A 25 -11.86 -12.72 8.27
CA ILE A 25 -12.35 -11.45 7.70
C ILE A 25 -13.25 -11.71 6.49
N LYS A 26 -12.89 -12.63 5.60
CA LYS A 26 -13.67 -12.99 4.41
C LYS A 26 -15.02 -13.63 4.78
N ALA A 27 -15.03 -14.49 5.79
CA ALA A 27 -16.24 -15.10 6.33
C ALA A 27 -17.14 -14.04 6.99
N LEU A 28 -16.57 -13.16 7.83
CA LEU A 28 -17.31 -12.07 8.45
C LEU A 28 -17.84 -11.08 7.41
N LYS A 29 -17.09 -10.82 6.34
CA LYS A 29 -17.54 -10.02 5.20
C LYS A 29 -18.73 -10.64 4.47
N LYS A 30 -18.76 -11.98 4.34
CA LYS A 30 -19.92 -12.68 3.78
C LYS A 30 -21.15 -12.51 4.68
N ILE A 31 -20.96 -12.60 6.00
CA ILE A 31 -22.03 -12.46 7.00
C ILE A 31 -22.54 -11.01 7.09
N SER A 32 -21.66 -10.02 6.93
CA SER A 32 -22.00 -8.60 7.05
C SER A 32 -22.62 -7.97 5.79
N GLY A 33 -22.89 -8.76 4.74
CA GLY A 33 -23.40 -8.25 3.47
C GLY A 33 -22.37 -7.46 2.65
N GLY A 34 -21.10 -7.87 2.70
CA GLY A 34 -20.01 -7.27 1.92
C GLY A 34 -19.21 -6.18 2.65
N LYS A 35 -19.53 -5.89 3.91
CA LYS A 35 -18.79 -4.93 4.73
C LYS A 35 -17.55 -5.56 5.33
N GLU A 36 -16.46 -4.81 5.37
CA GLU A 36 -15.15 -5.35 5.73
C GLU A 36 -14.48 -4.40 6.72
N TRP A 37 -14.23 -4.89 7.93
CA TRP A 37 -13.46 -4.18 8.94
C TRP A 37 -12.29 -5.02 9.40
N TYR A 38 -11.17 -4.38 9.70
CA TYR A 38 -9.94 -5.08 10.05
C TYR A 38 -9.69 -5.16 11.56
N ARG A 39 -10.56 -4.54 12.37
CA ARG A 39 -10.45 -4.58 13.84
C ARG A 39 -11.53 -5.44 14.49
N ALA A 40 -11.17 -6.23 15.49
CA ALA A 40 -12.12 -6.99 16.26
C ALA A 40 -13.12 -6.09 17.00
N GLU A 41 -12.66 -4.94 17.48
CA GLU A 41 -13.51 -3.93 18.11
C GLU A 41 -14.62 -3.44 17.16
N ALA A 42 -14.31 -3.27 15.87
CA ALA A 42 -15.30 -2.95 14.84
C ALA A 42 -16.36 -4.03 14.75
N TRP A 43 -15.92 -5.28 14.64
CA TRP A 43 -16.81 -6.40 14.53
C TRP A 43 -17.68 -6.57 15.79
N ARG A 44 -17.12 -6.30 16.98
CA ARG A 44 -17.87 -6.33 18.26
C ARG A 44 -18.92 -5.24 18.32
N LYS A 45 -18.55 -4.00 17.99
CA LYS A 45 -19.51 -2.88 17.94
C LYS A 45 -20.62 -3.19 16.92
N TRP A 46 -20.29 -3.79 15.77
CA TRP A 46 -21.27 -4.13 14.74
C TRP A 46 -22.22 -5.23 15.21
N LEU A 47 -21.67 -6.27 15.85
CA LEU A 47 -22.46 -7.36 16.42
C LEU A 47 -23.39 -6.86 17.53
N ASN A 48 -22.92 -5.96 18.39
CA ASN A 48 -23.73 -5.37 19.45
C ASN A 48 -24.86 -4.51 18.89
N ALA A 49 -24.57 -3.65 17.89
CA ALA A 49 -25.59 -2.89 17.20
C ALA A 49 -26.63 -3.77 16.48
N MET A 50 -26.20 -4.93 15.93
CA MET A 50 -27.14 -5.92 15.38
C MET A 50 -28.04 -6.54 16.45
N LYS A 51 -27.49 -6.87 17.63
CA LYS A 51 -28.26 -7.42 18.75
C LYS A 51 -29.29 -6.42 19.28
N GLU A 52 -28.94 -5.13 19.35
CA GLU A 52 -29.81 -4.06 19.83
C GLU A 52 -30.93 -3.70 18.83
N THR A 53 -30.69 -3.82 17.53
CA THR A 53 -31.66 -3.40 16.50
C THR A 53 -32.55 -4.51 15.95
N GLY A 54 -32.31 -5.78 16.33
CA GLY A 54 -33.15 -6.93 15.97
C GLY A 54 -33.29 -7.23 14.47
N ARG A 55 -32.61 -6.49 13.59
CA ARG A 55 -32.76 -6.60 12.13
C ARG A 55 -31.69 -7.52 11.51
N LYS A 56 -32.14 -8.48 10.71
CA LYS A 56 -31.30 -9.09 9.66
C LYS A 56 -30.93 -7.98 8.67
N VAL A 57 -29.64 -7.67 8.52
CA VAL A 57 -29.20 -6.59 7.63
C VAL A 57 -29.38 -7.04 6.18
N GLY A 58 -30.46 -6.56 5.57
CA GLY A 58 -30.49 -6.27 4.14
C GLY A 58 -29.46 -5.20 3.81
N SER A 59 -28.89 -5.29 2.60
CA SER A 59 -27.87 -4.39 2.07
C SER A 59 -28.19 -2.91 2.33
N GLY A 60 -27.53 -2.26 3.30
CA GLY A 60 -27.51 -0.78 3.33
C GLY A 60 -27.41 -0.04 4.66
N SER A 61 -27.64 -0.64 5.83
CA SER A 61 -27.63 0.13 7.10
C SER A 61 -26.27 0.05 7.82
N MET A 62 -25.60 1.19 8.06
CA MET A 62 -24.33 1.30 8.80
C MET A 62 -24.54 1.33 10.32
N THR A 63 -23.75 0.59 11.09
CA THR A 63 -23.81 0.56 12.56
C THR A 63 -22.81 1.53 13.18
N ALA A 64 -22.98 1.91 14.46
CA ALA A 64 -22.07 2.83 15.17
C ALA A 64 -20.60 2.36 15.22
N ALA A 65 -20.39 1.06 15.02
CA ALA A 65 -19.10 0.42 14.82
C ALA A 65 -18.33 0.86 13.56
N ASP A 66 -19.10 1.20 12.54
CA ASP A 66 -18.62 1.55 11.21
C ASP A 66 -18.03 2.97 11.21
N LEU A 67 -18.28 3.75 12.27
CA LEU A 67 -18.06 5.20 12.39
C LEU A 67 -16.67 5.62 12.90
N ASP A 68 -15.81 4.68 13.35
CA ASP A 68 -14.57 5.04 14.06
C ASP A 68 -13.30 4.39 13.48
N LEU A 69 -13.41 3.81 12.28
CA LEU A 69 -12.33 3.05 11.66
C LEU A 69 -12.13 3.48 10.22
N PRO A 70 -10.92 3.92 9.83
CA PRO A 70 -10.64 4.29 8.45
C PRO A 70 -10.98 3.12 7.51
N LYS A 71 -11.89 3.34 6.55
CA LYS A 71 -12.05 2.43 5.42
C LYS A 71 -10.68 2.33 4.72
N ALA A 72 -10.25 1.11 4.40
CA ALA A 72 -8.97 0.90 3.73
C ALA A 72 -8.82 1.84 2.53
N PRO A 73 -7.66 2.48 2.35
CA PRO A 73 -7.49 3.46 1.30
C PRO A 73 -7.60 2.74 -0.03
N ARG A 74 -8.38 3.30 -0.96
CA ARG A 74 -8.40 2.82 -2.35
C ARG A 74 -7.07 3.22 -2.98
N PHE A 75 -6.18 2.24 -3.17
CA PHE A 75 -4.83 2.46 -3.64
C PHE A 75 -4.72 2.39 -5.17
N ILE A 76 -3.65 3.02 -5.68
CA ILE A 76 -3.25 3.12 -7.10
C ILE A 76 -3.71 1.87 -7.85
N GLY A 77 -4.70 2.03 -8.73
CA GLY A 77 -5.38 0.91 -9.39
C GLY A 77 -5.99 -0.12 -8.43
N GLU A 78 -7.26 0.04 -8.06
CA GLU A 78 -8.20 -0.94 -7.47
C GLU A 78 -7.75 -1.92 -6.36
N SER A 79 -6.52 -1.85 -5.85
CA SER A 79 -5.91 -2.93 -5.09
C SER A 79 -5.89 -2.57 -3.61
N LYS A 80 -6.84 -3.13 -2.85
CA LYS A 80 -6.96 -2.93 -1.40
C LYS A 80 -5.77 -3.56 -0.68
N VAL A 81 -5.03 -2.78 0.10
CA VAL A 81 -3.93 -3.27 0.94
C VAL A 81 -4.51 -3.80 2.25
N ILE A 82 -4.39 -5.11 2.50
CA ILE A 82 -4.93 -5.83 3.67
C ILE A 82 -3.79 -6.16 4.65
N SER A 83 -2.79 -5.27 4.74
CA SER A 83 -1.49 -5.60 5.31
C SER A 83 -1.18 -4.76 6.55
N ARG A 84 -0.61 -5.39 7.59
CA ARG A 84 -0.35 -4.71 8.87
C ARG A 84 1.09 -4.23 8.98
N HIS A 85 2.03 -4.94 8.35
CA HIS A 85 3.46 -4.63 8.44
C HIS A 85 4.04 -4.47 7.03
N ILE A 86 4.17 -3.22 6.59
CA ILE A 86 4.37 -2.89 5.18
C ILE A 86 5.76 -2.28 4.94
N VAL A 87 6.45 -2.70 3.89
CA VAL A 87 7.66 -2.02 3.40
C VAL A 87 7.41 -1.50 1.99
N PHE A 88 7.65 -0.22 1.78
CA PHE A 88 7.68 0.37 0.44
C PHE A 88 9.10 0.41 -0.06
N VAL A 89 9.33 -0.06 -1.28
CA VAL A 89 10.59 0.00 -1.99
C VAL A 89 10.36 0.92 -3.18
N LEU A 90 10.88 2.14 -3.09
CA LEU A 90 10.68 3.21 -4.06
C LEU A 90 11.96 3.41 -4.86
N ASP A 91 11.82 3.26 -6.17
CA ASP A 91 12.84 3.58 -7.14
C ASP A 91 13.07 5.09 -7.23
N THR A 92 14.33 5.48 -7.11
CA THR A 92 14.82 6.84 -7.28
C THR A 92 15.95 6.91 -8.31
N SER A 93 15.98 5.99 -9.27
CA SER A 93 16.91 6.01 -10.39
C SER A 93 16.61 7.14 -11.39
N GLY A 94 17.54 7.41 -12.31
CA GLY A 94 17.43 8.48 -13.30
C GLY A 94 16.21 8.38 -14.23
N SER A 95 15.74 7.16 -14.54
CA SER A 95 14.53 6.94 -15.36
C SER A 95 13.27 7.53 -14.71
N MET A 96 13.25 7.64 -13.38
CA MET A 96 12.15 8.24 -12.64
C MET A 96 12.06 9.77 -12.82
N LEU A 97 13.01 10.41 -13.51
CA LEU A 97 12.91 11.81 -13.96
C LEU A 97 12.08 12.00 -15.23
N GLU A 98 11.73 10.91 -15.93
CA GLU A 98 10.94 10.99 -17.15
C GLU A 98 9.57 11.64 -16.86
N LYS A 99 9.15 12.52 -17.77
CA LYS A 99 7.94 13.31 -17.64
C LYS A 99 6.73 12.54 -18.17
N GLU A 100 5.66 12.53 -17.39
CA GLU A 100 4.38 11.91 -17.71
C GLU A 100 3.25 12.94 -17.67
N LYS A 101 2.25 12.73 -18.51
CA LYS A 101 1.06 13.58 -18.60
C LYS A 101 -0.05 12.95 -17.76
N LEU A 102 -0.40 13.60 -16.65
CA LEU A 102 -1.58 13.24 -15.87
C LEU A 102 -2.83 13.91 -16.44
N THR A 103 -3.95 13.19 -16.43
CA THR A 103 -5.25 13.65 -16.92
C THR A 103 -6.37 13.36 -15.92
N GLY A 104 -7.54 13.96 -16.16
CA GLY A 104 -8.77 13.73 -15.40
C GLY A 104 -8.61 13.89 -13.88
N LYS A 105 -9.25 12.98 -13.14
CA LYS A 105 -9.25 12.97 -11.67
C LYS A 105 -7.85 12.93 -11.05
N GLU A 106 -6.90 12.19 -11.62
CA GLU A 106 -5.54 12.09 -11.04
C GLU A 106 -4.81 13.42 -11.12
N ALA A 107 -4.88 14.13 -12.25
CA ALA A 107 -4.33 15.48 -12.39
C ALA A 107 -4.94 16.46 -11.37
N ASP A 108 -6.26 16.40 -11.18
CA ASP A 108 -6.96 17.24 -10.20
C ASP A 108 -6.58 16.91 -8.76
N GLU A 109 -6.38 15.64 -8.43
CA GLU A 109 -5.88 15.21 -7.12
C GLU A 109 -4.44 15.64 -6.88
N PHE A 110 -3.57 15.52 -7.90
CA PHE A 110 -2.18 15.94 -7.82
C PHE A 110 -2.05 17.44 -7.54
N ARG A 111 -2.81 18.29 -8.26
CA ARG A 111 -2.82 19.75 -8.02
C ARG A 111 -3.24 20.12 -6.60
N ARG A 112 -4.19 19.38 -6.03
CA ARG A 112 -4.64 19.60 -4.64
C ARG A 112 -3.59 19.20 -3.62
N GLY A 113 -2.68 18.29 -3.99
CA GLY A 113 -1.68 17.71 -3.10
C GLY A 113 -2.23 16.57 -2.25
N ALA A 114 -1.37 15.60 -1.97
CA ALA A 114 -1.73 14.35 -1.31
C ALA A 114 -2.41 14.57 0.06
N GLU A 115 -1.90 15.50 0.87
CA GLU A 115 -2.44 15.80 2.20
C GLU A 115 -3.88 16.33 2.15
N ALA A 116 -4.17 17.23 1.20
CA ALA A 116 -5.50 17.78 1.02
C ALA A 116 -6.49 16.73 0.48
N VAL A 117 -6.04 15.88 -0.44
CA VAL A 117 -6.82 14.75 -0.96
C VAL A 117 -7.19 13.80 0.18
N VAL A 118 -6.21 13.41 1.00
CA VAL A 118 -6.46 12.52 2.14
C VAL A 118 -7.38 13.18 3.18
N ARG A 119 -7.21 14.48 3.47
CA ARG A 119 -8.12 15.21 4.36
C ARG A 119 -9.54 15.20 3.82
N LYS A 120 -9.73 15.45 2.52
CA LYS A 120 -11.05 15.40 1.89
C LYS A 120 -11.67 14.01 2.00
N LEU A 121 -10.91 12.94 1.71
CA LEU A 121 -11.39 11.56 1.84
C LEU A 121 -11.81 11.24 3.28
N ARG A 122 -11.06 11.69 4.29
CA ARG A 122 -11.43 11.55 5.71
C ARG A 122 -12.73 12.29 6.02
N THR A 123 -12.88 13.53 5.56
CA THR A 123 -14.11 14.32 5.78
C THR A 123 -15.32 13.73 5.06
N GLU A 124 -15.13 13.19 3.86
CA GLU A 124 -16.18 12.53 3.08
C GLU A 124 -16.64 11.23 3.74
N ALA A 125 -15.70 10.43 4.24
CA ALA A 125 -16.03 9.25 5.04
C ALA A 125 -16.94 9.62 6.22
N VAL A 126 -16.58 10.67 6.99
CA VAL A 126 -17.39 11.18 8.12
C VAL A 126 -18.76 11.72 7.69
N LYS A 127 -18.90 12.28 6.48
CA LYS A 127 -20.20 12.79 5.97
C LYS A 127 -21.10 11.69 5.46
N GLU A 128 -20.54 10.69 4.76
CA GLU A 128 -21.25 9.46 4.37
C GLU A 128 -21.75 8.72 5.61
N GLU A 129 -20.93 8.68 6.67
CA GLU A 129 -21.25 8.11 7.99
C GLU A 129 -22.43 8.81 8.68
N LYS A 130 -22.64 10.10 8.45
CA LYS A 130 -23.78 10.87 8.99
C LYS A 130 -25.03 10.85 8.09
N GLY A 131 -25.09 9.94 7.10
CA GLY A 131 -26.25 9.79 6.20
C GLY A 131 -26.46 10.95 5.21
N LYS A 132 -25.57 11.95 5.17
CA LYS A 132 -25.66 13.09 4.24
C LYS A 132 -25.02 12.69 2.90
N LYS A 133 -25.76 11.95 2.07
CA LYS A 133 -25.38 11.71 0.67
C LYS A 133 -25.44 13.04 -0.10
N ARG A 134 -24.29 13.66 -0.36
CA ARG A 134 -24.17 14.60 -1.48
C ARG A 134 -23.67 13.82 -2.69
N GLN A 135 -24.49 13.72 -3.72
CA GLN A 135 -23.95 13.55 -5.07
C GLN A 135 -23.30 14.88 -5.44
N MET A 136 -21.97 14.89 -5.58
CA MET A 136 -21.28 16.01 -6.22
C MET A 136 -20.71 15.52 -7.54
N LYS A 137 -21.20 16.14 -8.62
CA LYS A 137 -20.55 16.13 -9.92
C LYS A 137 -19.17 16.79 -9.72
N HIS A 138 -18.11 16.03 -9.93
CA HIS A 138 -16.77 16.61 -10.01
C HIS A 138 -16.74 17.46 -11.29
N ALA A 139 -16.63 18.77 -11.15
CA ALA A 139 -16.14 19.60 -12.24
C ALA A 139 -14.66 19.28 -12.39
N GLU A 140 -14.35 18.25 -13.19
CA GLU A 140 -12.97 17.97 -13.57
C GLU A 140 -12.47 19.16 -14.38
N THR A 141 -11.34 19.74 -13.98
CA THR A 141 -10.83 20.92 -14.69
C THR A 141 -10.39 20.59 -16.12
N GLY A 142 -10.31 19.29 -16.46
CA GLY A 142 -9.97 18.74 -17.78
C GLY A 142 -8.52 19.01 -18.22
N LYS A 143 -7.82 19.95 -17.55
CA LYS A 143 -6.47 20.34 -17.92
C LYS A 143 -5.50 19.20 -17.59
N PRO A 144 -4.59 18.84 -18.49
CA PRO A 144 -3.51 17.94 -18.15
C PRO A 144 -2.44 18.67 -17.32
N ILE A 145 -1.64 17.90 -16.58
CA ILE A 145 -0.40 18.40 -15.96
C ILE A 145 0.75 17.47 -16.35
N ILE A 146 1.96 18.03 -16.44
CA ILE A 146 3.16 17.27 -16.68
C ILE A 146 3.91 17.15 -15.36
N VAL A 147 4.21 15.93 -14.94
CA VAL A 147 4.93 15.61 -13.70
C VAL A 147 5.98 14.55 -13.99
N THR A 148 7.01 14.44 -13.16
CA THR A 148 7.96 13.33 -13.24
C THR A 148 7.35 12.04 -12.67
N ARG A 149 7.83 10.88 -13.12
CA ARG A 149 7.47 9.58 -12.51
C ARG A 149 7.74 9.56 -11.01
N LEU A 150 8.86 10.12 -10.56
CA LEU A 150 9.18 10.22 -9.14
C LEU A 150 8.16 11.07 -8.39
N GLU A 151 7.74 12.22 -8.92
CA GLU A 151 6.72 13.05 -8.29
C GLU A 151 5.38 12.32 -8.19
N ARG A 152 4.97 11.62 -9.25
CA ARG A 152 3.77 10.77 -9.26
C ARG A 152 3.87 9.66 -8.23
N ALA A 153 5.01 8.97 -8.15
CA ALA A 153 5.28 7.91 -7.18
C ALA A 153 5.23 8.42 -5.73
N LYS A 154 5.91 9.54 -5.45
CA LYS A 154 5.88 10.22 -4.15
C LYS A 154 4.47 10.63 -3.76
N PHE A 155 3.71 11.22 -4.70
CA PHE A 155 2.34 11.65 -4.46
C PHE A 155 1.48 10.49 -3.95
N HIS A 156 1.51 9.36 -4.65
CA HIS A 156 0.73 8.21 -4.23
C HIS A 156 1.28 7.55 -2.97
N LEU A 157 2.60 7.40 -2.82
CA LEU A 157 3.22 6.87 -1.61
C LEU A 157 2.81 7.67 -0.36
N ILE A 158 2.81 9.00 -0.46
CA ILE A 158 2.36 9.90 0.61
C ILE A 158 0.89 9.65 0.93
N LYS A 159 0.02 9.51 -0.09
CA LYS A 159 -1.38 9.10 0.14
C LYS A 159 -1.44 7.78 0.90
N MET A 160 -0.58 6.80 0.58
CA MET A 160 -0.53 5.53 1.31
C MET A 160 -0.19 5.68 2.77
N ILE A 161 0.92 6.34 3.06
CA ILE A 161 1.39 6.55 4.43
C ILE A 161 0.32 7.27 5.26
N LEU A 162 -0.31 8.31 4.71
CA LEU A 162 -1.29 9.12 5.43
C LEU A 162 -2.59 8.36 5.71
N CYS A 163 -3.01 7.49 4.79
CA CYS A 163 -4.23 6.72 4.96
C CYS A 163 -4.05 5.39 5.73
N MET A 164 -2.83 5.02 6.12
CA MET A 164 -2.60 3.84 6.96
C MET A 164 -3.32 3.93 8.31
N ASP A 165 -3.76 2.78 8.82
CA ASP A 165 -4.33 2.68 10.15
C ASP A 165 -3.25 2.81 11.23
N LYS A 166 -3.64 3.36 12.40
CA LYS A 166 -2.74 3.49 13.57
C LYS A 166 -2.16 2.14 14.07
N GLY A 167 -2.80 1.03 13.69
CA GLY A 167 -2.38 -0.34 14.07
C GLY A 167 -1.38 -0.98 13.10
N CYS A 168 -1.04 -0.30 12.00
CA CYS A 168 -0.04 -0.76 11.05
C CYS A 168 1.35 -0.30 11.47
N THR A 169 2.38 -1.03 11.04
CA THR A 169 3.76 -0.55 11.01
C THR A 169 4.22 -0.45 9.57
N PHE A 170 5.12 0.48 9.28
CA PHE A 170 5.66 0.63 7.95
C PHE A 170 7.12 1.07 7.95
N ASN A 171 7.77 0.85 6.82
CA ASN A 171 9.04 1.51 6.49
C ASN A 171 9.11 1.79 4.99
N ILE A 172 10.06 2.62 4.60
CA ILE A 172 10.29 3.02 3.21
C ILE A 172 11.77 2.84 2.92
N ILE A 173 12.07 2.26 1.77
CA ILE A 173 13.40 2.10 1.20
C ILE A 173 13.39 2.91 -0.09
N ALA A 174 14.26 3.88 -0.21
CA ALA A 174 14.55 4.53 -1.48
C ALA A 174 15.81 3.90 -2.05
N TYR A 175 15.84 3.63 -3.35
CA TYR A 175 17.00 3.02 -3.97
C TYR A 175 17.33 3.63 -5.34
N ASP A 176 18.62 3.81 -5.55
CA ASP A 176 19.25 4.16 -6.81
C ASP A 176 20.48 3.25 -7.01
N ILE A 177 21.68 3.83 -7.07
CA ILE A 177 22.97 3.12 -6.89
C ILE A 177 23.16 2.73 -5.42
N THR A 178 22.50 3.46 -4.51
CA THR A 178 22.54 3.27 -3.07
C THR A 178 21.17 2.92 -2.54
N VAL A 179 21.11 1.97 -1.61
CA VAL A 179 19.86 1.57 -0.95
C VAL A 179 19.76 2.23 0.42
N ARG A 180 18.74 3.06 0.62
CA ARG A 180 18.59 3.90 1.81
C ARG A 180 17.23 3.69 2.48
N PRO A 181 17.18 3.03 3.66
CA PRO A 181 15.94 2.95 4.42
C PRO A 181 15.69 4.26 5.19
N TRP A 182 14.42 4.65 5.29
CA TRP A 182 14.00 5.79 6.12
C TRP A 182 14.35 5.58 7.60
N LYS A 183 14.13 4.35 8.10
CA LYS A 183 14.48 3.91 9.46
C LYS A 183 15.09 2.51 9.45
N LYS A 184 15.88 2.18 10.47
CA LYS A 184 16.49 0.85 10.62
C LYS A 184 15.48 -0.25 11.03
N LYS A 185 14.29 0.13 11.50
CA LYS A 185 13.23 -0.77 11.97
C LYS A 185 11.87 -0.38 11.40
N LEU A 186 10.92 -1.31 11.43
CA LEU A 186 9.51 -1.02 11.15
C LEU A 186 8.96 -0.02 12.18
N MET A 187 8.31 1.04 11.70
CA MET A 187 7.79 2.11 12.54
C MET A 187 6.26 2.05 12.61
N ALA A 188 5.69 2.18 13.81
CA ALA A 188 4.24 2.31 13.95
C ALA A 188 3.69 3.51 13.15
N ALA A 189 2.54 3.34 12.50
CA ALA A 189 1.85 4.36 11.71
C ALA A 189 1.13 5.41 12.57
N THR A 190 1.85 5.99 13.53
CA THR A 190 1.42 7.15 14.31
C THR A 190 1.43 8.40 13.44
N GLU A 191 0.61 9.40 13.77
CA GLU A 191 0.60 10.66 12.99
C GLU A 191 1.97 11.36 12.98
N ARG A 192 2.75 11.24 14.08
CA ARG A 192 4.13 11.73 14.15
C ARG A 192 5.03 11.02 13.13
N ASN A 193 5.01 9.69 13.11
CA ASN A 193 5.83 8.89 12.20
C ASN A 193 5.41 9.08 10.74
N LYS A 194 4.12 9.15 10.45
CA LYS A 194 3.60 9.46 9.11
C LYS A 194 4.10 10.80 8.61
N ARG A 195 3.97 11.88 9.40
CA ARG A 195 4.48 13.21 9.02
C ARG A 195 6.00 13.20 8.77
N ALA A 196 6.76 12.52 9.63
CA ALA A 196 8.20 12.39 9.47
C ALA A 196 8.58 11.62 8.20
N ALA A 197 7.87 10.54 7.88
CA ALA A 197 8.02 9.79 6.64
C ALA A 197 7.67 10.64 5.42
N VAL A 198 6.55 11.36 5.44
CA VAL A 198 6.15 12.27 4.35
C VAL A 198 7.22 13.35 4.11
N LYS A 199 7.76 13.96 5.17
CA LYS A 199 8.87 14.92 5.04
C LYS A 199 10.10 14.28 4.40
N TRP A 200 10.40 13.02 4.72
CA TRP A 200 11.52 12.29 4.15
C TRP A 200 11.29 11.97 2.66
N VAL A 201 10.12 11.43 2.30
CA VAL A 201 9.73 11.13 0.91
C VAL A 201 9.77 12.37 0.01
N LYS A 202 9.28 13.51 0.51
CA LYS A 202 9.30 14.79 -0.22
C LYS A 202 10.71 15.23 -0.61
N ARG A 203 11.75 14.87 0.18
CA ARG A 203 13.16 15.24 -0.07
C ARG A 203 13.93 14.28 -0.98
N LEU A 204 13.37 13.12 -1.33
CA LEU A 204 14.06 12.19 -2.23
C LEU A 204 14.28 12.85 -3.59
N THR A 205 15.38 12.56 -4.26
CA THR A 205 15.68 13.04 -5.61
C THR A 205 16.07 11.85 -6.46
N ALA A 206 15.71 11.88 -7.74
CA ALA A 206 16.09 10.81 -8.65
C ALA A 206 17.52 11.05 -9.16
N GLN A 207 18.35 10.00 -9.14
CA GLN A 207 19.73 10.03 -9.61
C GLN A 207 20.21 8.59 -9.87
N GLY A 208 21.21 8.44 -10.73
CA GLY A 208 21.95 7.18 -10.85
C GLY A 208 21.18 6.00 -11.47
N MET A 209 21.73 4.80 -11.24
CA MET A 209 21.26 3.50 -11.75
C MET A 209 20.28 2.81 -10.79
N THR A 210 19.92 1.55 -11.08
CA THR A 210 18.76 0.87 -10.46
C THR A 210 19.18 -0.45 -9.78
N HIS A 211 19.77 -0.38 -8.58
CA HIS A 211 20.20 -1.56 -7.81
C HIS A 211 19.01 -2.23 -7.09
N THR A 212 18.09 -2.81 -7.86
CA THR A 212 16.86 -3.41 -7.33
C THR A 212 17.13 -4.64 -6.46
N ASP A 213 18.16 -5.43 -6.75
CA ASP A 213 18.48 -6.63 -5.98
C ASP A 213 18.87 -6.29 -4.54
N GLU A 214 19.79 -5.33 -4.34
CA GLU A 214 20.16 -4.83 -3.01
C GLU A 214 18.95 -4.23 -2.28
N ALA A 215 18.07 -3.52 -3.01
CA ALA A 215 16.86 -2.94 -2.43
C ALA A 215 15.90 -4.00 -1.91
N MET A 216 15.73 -5.09 -2.67
CA MET A 216 14.88 -6.20 -2.31
C MET A 216 15.50 -7.08 -1.20
N GLU A 217 16.82 -7.26 -1.20
CA GLU A 217 17.55 -7.90 -0.09
C GLU A 217 17.40 -7.10 1.21
N LEU A 218 17.53 -5.78 1.16
CA LEU A 218 17.27 -4.92 2.32
C LEU A 218 15.81 -5.01 2.76
N ALA A 219 14.85 -4.99 1.82
CA ALA A 219 13.44 -5.17 2.13
C ALA A 219 13.17 -6.49 2.86
N TRP A 220 13.89 -7.55 2.49
CA TRP A 220 13.80 -8.86 3.14
C TRP A 220 14.31 -8.84 4.59
N THR A 221 15.25 -7.97 4.96
CA THR A 221 15.67 -7.82 6.36
C THR A 221 14.51 -7.38 7.26
N PHE A 222 13.56 -6.60 6.74
CA PHE A 222 12.35 -6.22 7.47
C PHE A 222 11.32 -7.34 7.55
N VAL A 223 11.32 -8.30 6.63
CA VAL A 223 10.52 -9.55 6.76
C VAL A 223 10.94 -10.30 8.01
N LYS A 224 12.25 -10.37 8.29
CA LYS A 224 12.75 -10.95 9.55
C LYS A 224 12.26 -10.20 10.79
N GLN A 225 11.89 -8.92 10.65
CA GLN A 225 11.32 -8.08 11.73
C GLN A 225 9.77 -8.11 11.80
N GLY A 226 9.09 -8.92 10.98
CA GLY A 226 7.64 -9.00 10.98
C GLY A 226 6.93 -8.34 9.79
N CYS A 227 7.65 -7.86 8.78
CA CYS A 227 7.02 -7.39 7.54
C CYS A 227 6.27 -8.55 6.85
N ASP A 228 5.02 -8.31 6.52
CA ASP A 228 4.13 -9.26 5.83
C ASP A 228 3.90 -8.88 4.36
N THR A 229 4.24 -7.64 3.97
CA THR A 229 3.92 -7.11 2.65
C THR A 229 4.97 -6.11 2.16
N ILE A 230 5.46 -6.33 0.94
CA ILE A 230 6.40 -5.46 0.24
C ILE A 230 5.67 -4.82 -0.96
N TYR A 231 5.82 -3.51 -1.14
CA TYR A 231 5.40 -2.77 -2.32
C TYR A 231 6.64 -2.28 -3.07
N LEU A 232 6.95 -2.87 -4.22
CA LEU A 232 7.96 -2.35 -5.14
C LEU A 232 7.31 -1.33 -6.08
N ILE A 233 7.84 -0.12 -6.10
CA ILE A 233 7.39 0.99 -6.95
C ILE A 233 8.59 1.34 -7.83
N SER A 234 8.56 0.96 -9.10
CA SER A 234 9.69 1.08 -10.01
C SER A 234 9.23 1.25 -11.45
N ASP A 235 10.04 1.89 -12.28
CA ASP A 235 9.77 2.09 -13.70
C ASP A 235 10.65 1.24 -14.61
N GLY A 236 11.40 0.25 -14.10
CA GLY A 236 12.35 -0.43 -14.97
C GLY A 236 13.07 -1.65 -14.41
N TRP A 237 13.88 -2.21 -15.30
CA TRP A 237 14.70 -3.40 -15.11
C TRP A 237 15.64 -3.28 -13.91
N PRO A 238 15.94 -4.38 -13.20
CA PRO A 238 17.07 -4.40 -12.30
C PRO A 238 18.36 -4.24 -13.13
N THR A 239 19.22 -3.28 -12.80
CA THR A 239 20.49 -3.08 -13.53
C THR A 239 21.55 -2.52 -12.57
N HIS A 240 22.75 -3.09 -12.58
CA HIS A 240 23.95 -2.48 -11.97
C HIS A 240 24.76 -1.68 -12.98
N THR A 241 24.60 -1.96 -14.28
CA THR A 241 25.40 -1.32 -15.34
C THR A 241 24.70 -0.19 -16.10
N GLY A 242 23.41 0.03 -15.84
CA GLY A 242 22.56 0.97 -16.57
C GLY A 242 21.99 0.41 -17.89
N ASP A 243 22.45 -0.76 -18.33
CA ASP A 243 21.99 -1.43 -19.54
C ASP A 243 21.36 -2.80 -19.22
N PRO A 244 20.02 -2.93 -19.29
CA PRO A 244 19.34 -4.19 -19.01
C PRO A 244 19.81 -5.39 -19.83
N ARG A 245 20.40 -5.15 -21.02
CA ARG A 245 20.90 -6.23 -21.89
C ARG A 245 22.17 -6.89 -21.35
N LYS A 246 22.87 -6.25 -20.41
CA LYS A 246 24.14 -6.75 -19.87
C LYS A 246 23.93 -7.63 -18.65
N ASP A 247 23.13 -7.16 -17.70
CA ASP A 247 22.97 -7.80 -16.39
C ASP A 247 21.49 -7.97 -15.96
N GLY A 248 20.54 -7.40 -16.70
CA GLY A 248 19.14 -7.34 -16.28
C GLY A 248 18.48 -8.71 -16.14
N GLU A 249 18.71 -9.63 -17.08
CA GLU A 249 18.15 -10.99 -17.01
C GLU A 249 18.72 -11.79 -15.85
N LEU A 250 20.03 -11.70 -15.62
CA LEU A 250 20.72 -12.37 -14.51
C LEU A 250 20.22 -11.84 -13.15
N LEU A 251 20.07 -10.52 -13.02
CA LEU A 251 19.56 -9.89 -11.81
C LEU A 251 18.08 -10.21 -11.57
N GLU A 252 17.25 -10.22 -12.61
CA GLU A 252 15.86 -10.69 -12.53
C GLU A 252 15.82 -12.13 -11.99
N GLU A 253 16.60 -13.03 -12.59
CA GLU A 253 16.60 -14.43 -12.19
C GLU A 253 17.09 -14.59 -10.74
N LYS A 254 18.12 -13.84 -10.34
CA LYS A 254 18.63 -13.79 -8.96
C LYS A 254 17.52 -13.37 -7.98
N ILE A 255 16.81 -12.28 -8.26
CA ILE A 255 15.72 -11.79 -7.40
C ILE A 255 14.59 -12.82 -7.32
N LEU A 256 14.15 -13.36 -8.45
CA LEU A 256 13.07 -14.37 -8.48
C LEU A 256 13.46 -15.64 -7.73
N LYS A 257 14.67 -16.18 -7.96
CA LYS A 257 15.19 -17.36 -7.24
C LYS A 257 15.27 -17.09 -5.73
N PHE A 258 15.76 -15.92 -5.32
CA PHE A 258 15.82 -15.53 -3.92
C PHE A 258 14.43 -15.51 -3.27
N PHE A 259 13.45 -14.84 -3.89
CA PHE A 259 12.09 -14.77 -3.33
C PHE A 259 11.41 -16.13 -3.31
N ARG A 260 11.54 -16.97 -4.35
CA ARG A 260 10.98 -18.33 -4.33
C ARG A 260 11.52 -19.15 -3.14
N LYS A 261 12.84 -19.11 -2.91
CA LYS A 261 13.48 -19.87 -1.83
C LYS A 261 13.14 -19.29 -0.45
N ALA A 262 13.29 -17.98 -0.29
CA ALA A 262 13.15 -17.33 1.01
C ALA A 262 11.68 -17.20 1.44
N ASN A 263 10.76 -17.01 0.49
CA ASN A 263 9.35 -16.79 0.77
C ASN A 263 8.49 -18.05 0.88
N PHE A 264 9.05 -19.22 0.58
CA PHE A 264 8.36 -20.51 0.65
C PHE A 264 7.62 -20.72 1.98
N LEU A 265 8.25 -20.40 3.11
CA LEU A 265 7.64 -20.53 4.44
C LEU A 265 7.01 -19.23 4.96
N LYS A 266 7.51 -18.06 4.55
CA LYS A 266 7.12 -16.77 5.13
C LYS A 266 5.82 -16.22 4.55
N LYS A 267 5.48 -16.57 3.30
CA LYS A 267 4.25 -16.15 2.61
C LYS A 267 4.02 -14.63 2.61
N VAL A 268 5.10 -13.86 2.53
CA VAL A 268 5.08 -12.40 2.36
C VAL A 268 4.45 -12.06 1.01
N LYS A 269 3.57 -11.07 0.99
CA LYS A 269 2.97 -10.57 -0.26
C LYS A 269 3.88 -9.55 -0.90
N VAL A 270 4.24 -9.74 -2.17
CA VAL A 270 5.00 -8.75 -2.94
C VAL A 270 4.10 -8.12 -3.99
N HIS A 271 3.75 -6.86 -3.80
CA HIS A 271 3.04 -6.06 -4.79
C HIS A 271 4.03 -5.22 -5.58
N THR A 272 3.73 -5.02 -6.85
CA THR A 272 4.63 -4.28 -7.77
C THR A 272 3.80 -3.24 -8.51
N ILE A 273 4.28 -2.01 -8.55
CA ILE A 273 3.64 -0.87 -9.21
C ILE A 273 4.62 -0.37 -10.27
N GLY A 274 4.26 -0.57 -11.54
CA GLY A 274 5.08 -0.21 -12.69
C GLY A 274 4.58 1.05 -13.38
N PHE A 275 5.48 1.99 -13.68
CA PHE A 275 5.20 3.15 -14.55
C PHE A 275 5.41 2.82 -16.02
N LYS A 276 5.08 3.75 -16.92
CA LYS A 276 5.37 3.62 -18.35
C LYS A 276 6.86 3.31 -18.54
N GLY A 277 7.21 2.37 -19.43
CA GLY A 277 8.58 1.89 -19.59
C GLY A 277 9.02 0.74 -18.66
N ALA A 278 8.22 0.41 -17.64
CA ALA A 278 8.55 -0.69 -16.73
C ALA A 278 8.65 -2.05 -17.42
N HIS A 279 9.58 -2.89 -16.91
CA HIS A 279 9.69 -4.29 -17.31
C HIS A 279 8.50 -5.10 -16.75
N LYS A 280 7.36 -5.00 -17.43
CA LYS A 280 6.05 -5.52 -16.98
C LYS A 280 6.08 -7.02 -16.70
N SER A 281 6.80 -7.80 -17.50
CA SER A 281 6.98 -9.25 -17.35
C SER A 281 7.59 -9.59 -16.00
N PHE A 282 8.74 -9.01 -15.69
CA PHE A 282 9.43 -9.21 -14.41
C PHE A 282 8.54 -8.84 -13.21
N MET A 283 8.03 -7.61 -13.20
CA MET A 283 7.23 -7.12 -12.07
C MET A 283 5.96 -7.97 -11.86
N ARG A 284 5.28 -8.32 -12.95
CA ARG A 284 4.10 -9.21 -12.90
C ARG A 284 4.46 -10.59 -12.38
N LYS A 285 5.59 -11.15 -12.80
CA LYS A 285 6.07 -12.46 -12.37
C LYS A 285 6.43 -12.44 -10.89
N LEU A 286 7.20 -11.45 -10.44
CA LEU A 286 7.54 -11.25 -9.03
C LEU A 286 6.28 -11.13 -8.16
N ALA A 287 5.30 -10.33 -8.58
CA ALA A 287 4.06 -10.20 -7.83
C ALA A 287 3.24 -11.51 -7.78
N LYS A 288 3.09 -12.17 -8.92
CA LYS A 288 2.31 -13.42 -9.04
C LYS A 288 2.91 -14.55 -8.20
N GLU A 289 4.23 -14.74 -8.27
CA GLU A 289 4.93 -15.80 -7.53
C GLU A 289 4.89 -15.61 -6.01
N ASN A 290 4.65 -14.38 -5.54
CA ASN A 290 4.59 -14.04 -4.11
C ASN A 290 3.18 -13.67 -3.65
N GLY A 291 2.12 -14.08 -4.36
CA GLY A 291 0.73 -13.87 -3.94
C GLY A 291 0.29 -12.40 -3.86
N GLY A 292 1.00 -11.50 -4.54
CA GLY A 292 0.66 -10.10 -4.66
C GLY A 292 -0.01 -9.77 -6.00
N LYS A 293 -0.04 -8.47 -6.32
CA LYS A 293 -0.68 -7.93 -7.52
C LYS A 293 0.23 -6.92 -8.20
N PHE A 294 0.32 -7.02 -9.52
CA PHE A 294 0.94 -6.00 -10.35
C PHE A 294 -0.10 -4.96 -10.74
N THR A 295 0.21 -3.69 -10.49
CA THR A 295 -0.55 -2.55 -10.97
C THR A 295 0.31 -1.81 -11.98
N PHE A 296 -0.22 -1.62 -13.18
CA PHE A 296 0.38 -0.73 -14.16
C PHE A 296 -0.25 0.65 -14.02
N VAL A 297 0.60 1.68 -14.02
CA VAL A 297 0.22 3.07 -13.88
C VAL A 297 0.46 3.71 -15.25
N GLU A 298 -0.63 3.84 -16.02
CA GLU A 298 -0.65 4.46 -17.36
C GLU A 298 -0.48 5.98 -17.34
#